data_AF-A0A6A7N2K3-F1
#
_entry.id   AF-A0A6A7N2K3-F1
#
_cell.length_a   1.000
_cell.length_b   1.000
_cell.length_c   1.000
_cell.angle_alpha   90.00
_cell.angle_beta   90.00
_cell.angle_gamma   90.00
#
_symmetry.space_group_name_H-M   'P 1'
#
loop_
_entity.id
_entity.type
_entity.pdbx_description
1 polymer ?
#
loop_
_entity_poly.entity_id
_entity_poly.type
_entity_poly.pdbx_seq_one_letter_code
_entity_poly.pdbx_strand_id
1 'polypeptide(L)'
;MKSAFLTPLITECVDDLAAGGRGTWRVMAPFRYQSEILGRVIEVEAGFLTDYASVPRLPVLYLLFGDTSHKAAVIHDWLYHHHEVCDEATANRVLREASEADGIPAWRRLGIYLGVQIGGTPSWRADGPA
;
A
#
# COMPACT_ATOMS: atom_id res chain seq x y z
N MET A 1 14.59 13.43 7.34
CA MET A 1 14.21 12.48 8.42
C MET A 1 14.11 11.11 7.78
N LYS A 2 14.57 10.03 8.42
CA LYS A 2 14.50 8.69 7.82
C LYS A 2 13.07 8.19 7.79
N SER A 3 12.71 7.40 6.77
CA SER A 3 11.42 6.72 6.71
C SER A 3 11.30 5.65 7.81
N ALA A 4 10.13 5.58 8.44
CA ALA A 4 9.87 4.62 9.53
C ALA A 4 8.37 4.46 9.81
N PHE A 5 7.96 3.24 10.18
CA PHE A 5 6.66 3.00 10.80
C PHE A 5 6.69 3.43 12.27
N LEU A 6 5.78 4.34 12.63
CA LEU A 6 5.73 4.92 13.98
C LEU A 6 4.77 4.17 14.89
N THR A 7 3.81 3.44 14.33
CA THR A 7 2.85 2.61 15.06
C THR A 7 2.77 1.20 14.45
N PRO A 8 2.37 0.18 15.23
CA PRO A 8 2.06 -1.13 14.67
C PRO A 8 0.81 -1.06 13.80
N LEU A 9 0.76 -1.88 12.75
CA LEU A 9 -0.48 -2.12 12.00
C LEU A 9 -1.32 -3.15 12.75
N ILE A 10 -2.56 -2.77 13.09
CA ILE A 10 -3.54 -3.65 13.72
C ILE A 10 -4.75 -3.69 12.80
N THR A 11 -5.09 -4.87 12.30
CA THR A 11 -6.20 -5.07 11.37
C THR A 11 -7.11 -6.21 11.81
N GLU A 12 -8.40 -6.11 11.46
CA GLU A 12 -9.37 -7.19 11.56
C GLU A 12 -9.85 -7.60 10.17
N CYS A 13 -10.08 -8.89 9.96
CA CYS A 13 -10.72 -9.38 8.75
C CYS A 13 -12.22 -9.09 8.83
N VAL A 14 -12.76 -8.39 7.83
CA VAL A 14 -14.20 -8.06 7.74
C VAL A 14 -14.95 -9.12 6.94
N ASP A 15 -14.37 -9.53 5.81
CA ASP A 15 -14.88 -10.55 4.91
C ASP A 15 -13.66 -11.13 4.18
N ASP A 16 -13.40 -12.44 4.29
CA ASP A 16 -12.24 -13.11 3.71
C ASP A 16 -12.43 -13.50 2.24
N LEU A 17 -13.68 -13.52 1.75
CA LEU A 17 -14.04 -13.87 0.37
C LEU A 17 -14.25 -12.65 -0.52
N ALA A 18 -14.36 -11.46 0.07
CA ALA A 18 -14.47 -10.19 -0.63
C ALA A 18 -13.30 -9.90 -1.57
N ALA A 19 -13.48 -8.92 -2.46
CA ALA A 19 -12.47 -8.43 -3.40
C ALA A 19 -11.83 -9.55 -4.27
N GLY A 20 -12.64 -10.53 -4.71
CA GLY A 20 -12.16 -11.67 -5.49
C GLY A 20 -11.28 -12.62 -4.69
N GLY A 21 -11.64 -12.87 -3.43
CA GLY A 21 -10.89 -13.70 -2.47
C GLY A 21 -9.64 -13.02 -1.91
N ARG A 22 -9.51 -11.69 -1.99
CA ARG A 22 -8.44 -10.92 -1.32
C ARG A 22 -8.71 -10.73 0.16
N GLY A 23 -10.00 -10.75 0.50
CA GLY A 23 -10.48 -10.33 1.78
C GLY A 23 -10.43 -8.81 1.92
N THR A 24 -11.38 -8.27 2.68
CA THR A 24 -11.39 -6.89 3.09
C THR A 24 -10.99 -6.83 4.55
N TRP A 25 -10.01 -6.00 4.84
CA TRP A 25 -9.43 -5.82 6.16
C TRP A 25 -9.69 -4.41 6.64
N ARG A 26 -9.95 -4.25 7.93
CA ARG A 26 -10.19 -2.95 8.55
C ARG A 26 -9.03 -2.60 9.47
N VAL A 27 -8.49 -1.40 9.32
CA VAL A 27 -7.50 -0.82 10.23
C VAL A 27 -8.18 -0.47 11.56
N MET A 28 -7.69 -1.02 12.68
CA MET A 28 -8.35 -0.91 13.99
C MET A 28 -7.83 0.22 14.86
N ALA A 29 -6.64 0.74 14.56
CA ALA A 29 -6.02 1.83 15.29
C ALA A 29 -5.27 2.75 14.30
N PRO A 30 -5.10 4.05 14.61
CA PRO A 30 -4.36 4.97 13.74
C PRO A 30 -2.98 4.43 13.36
N PHE A 31 -2.77 4.25 12.06
CA PHE A 31 -1.54 3.68 11.53
C PHE A 31 -0.69 4.80 10.92
N ARG A 32 0.52 5.00 11.47
CA ARG A 32 1.35 6.17 11.19
C ARG A 32 2.67 5.79 10.56
N TYR A 33 2.99 6.43 9.44
CA TYR A 33 4.21 6.21 8.70
C TYR A 33 4.88 7.55 8.37
N GLN A 34 6.16 7.70 8.73
CA GLN A 34 6.96 8.83 8.31
C GLN A 34 7.51 8.55 6.91
N SER A 35 7.11 9.34 5.92
CA SER A 35 7.71 9.29 4.58
C SER A 35 8.82 10.32 4.45
N GLU A 36 9.94 9.92 3.84
CA GLU A 36 11.00 10.85 3.47
C GLU A 36 10.66 11.53 2.14
N ILE A 37 10.11 10.78 1.18
CA ILE A 37 9.66 11.27 -0.14
C ILE A 37 8.62 12.38 -0.01
N LEU A 38 7.61 12.22 0.86
CA LEU A 38 6.59 13.26 1.07
C LEU A 38 6.98 14.28 2.14
N GLY A 39 8.08 14.05 2.87
CA GLY A 39 8.53 14.94 3.95
C GLY A 39 7.53 15.11 5.11
N ARG A 40 6.57 14.19 5.26
CA ARG A 40 5.49 14.26 6.25
C ARG A 40 5.15 12.89 6.83
N VAL A 41 4.44 12.91 7.96
CA VAL A 41 3.77 11.72 8.49
C VAL A 41 2.46 11.51 7.73
N ILE A 42 2.28 10.30 7.23
CA ILE A 42 1.03 9.78 6.71
C ILE A 42 0.32 9.10 7.89
N GLU A 43 -0.94 9.44 8.09
CA GLU A 43 -1.77 8.88 9.15
C GLU A 43 -3.01 8.27 8.51
N VAL A 44 -3.11 6.94 8.61
CA VAL A 44 -4.28 6.18 8.16
C VAL A 44 -5.22 6.05 9.33
N GLU A 45 -6.44 6.54 9.16
CA GLU A 45 -7.47 6.51 10.19
C GLU A 45 -7.94 5.09 10.54
N ALA A 46 -8.32 4.90 11.81
CA ALA A 46 -9.04 3.70 12.21
C ALA A 46 -10.39 3.63 11.47
N GLY A 47 -10.74 2.45 10.99
CA GLY A 47 -11.90 2.20 10.14
C GLY A 47 -11.57 2.12 8.65
N PHE A 48 -10.37 2.55 8.22
CA PHE A 48 -9.95 2.44 6.82
C PHE A 48 -10.00 0.97 6.36
N LEU A 49 -10.56 0.74 5.17
CA LEU A 49 -10.66 -0.56 4.54
C LEU A 49 -9.56 -0.73 3.51
N THR A 50 -8.84 -1.84 3.59
CA THR A 50 -7.76 -2.22 2.68
C THR A 50 -8.02 -3.65 2.20
N ASP A 51 -7.71 -3.92 0.95
CA ASP A 51 -7.70 -5.28 0.39
C ASP A 51 -6.27 -5.78 0.12
N TYR A 52 -5.27 -5.02 0.60
CA TYR A 52 -3.84 -5.22 0.38
C TYR A 52 -3.47 -5.45 -1.09
N ALA A 53 -4.25 -4.92 -2.03
CA ALA A 53 -4.18 -5.29 -3.44
C ALA A 53 -3.06 -4.62 -4.24
N SER A 54 -2.02 -4.10 -3.58
CA SER A 54 -0.92 -3.42 -4.26
C SER A 54 -0.13 -4.34 -5.23
N VAL A 55 -0.38 -5.65 -5.26
CA VAL A 55 0.17 -6.59 -6.26
C VAL A 55 -0.96 -7.37 -6.97
N PRO A 56 -1.09 -7.27 -8.30
CA PRO A 56 -2.01 -8.09 -9.08
C PRO A 56 -1.77 -9.59 -8.88
N ARG A 57 -2.83 -10.39 -8.69
CA ARG A 57 -2.76 -11.87 -8.55
C ARG A 57 -2.43 -12.62 -9.83
N LEU A 58 -1.53 -12.10 -10.65
CA LEU A 58 -0.89 -12.89 -11.68
C LEU A 58 0.02 -13.92 -10.98
N PRO A 59 -0.09 -15.23 -11.28
CA PRO A 59 0.54 -16.29 -10.49
C PRO A 59 2.03 -16.07 -10.21
N VAL A 60 2.76 -15.51 -11.17
CA VAL A 60 4.20 -15.19 -11.04
C VAL A 60 4.43 -13.96 -10.14
N LEU A 61 3.62 -12.91 -10.26
CA LEU A 61 3.77 -11.69 -9.44
C LEU A 61 3.32 -11.91 -8.00
N TYR A 62 2.25 -12.67 -7.78
CA TYR A 62 1.77 -12.99 -6.43
C TYR A 62 2.73 -13.94 -5.69
N LEU A 63 3.25 -14.97 -6.37
CA LEU A 63 4.23 -15.89 -5.79
C LEU A 63 5.55 -15.17 -5.43
N LEU A 64 5.93 -14.16 -6.21
CA LEU A 64 7.16 -13.40 -6.00
C LEU A 64 6.99 -12.20 -5.07
N PHE A 65 5.81 -11.60 -4.94
CA PHE A 65 5.63 -10.28 -4.30
C PHE A 65 4.39 -10.14 -3.40
N GLY A 66 3.46 -11.11 -3.43
CA GLY A 66 2.27 -11.08 -2.57
C GLY A 66 2.61 -11.27 -1.08
N ASP A 67 1.69 -10.85 -0.21
CA ASP A 67 1.66 -11.15 1.24
C ASP A 67 2.90 -10.70 2.05
N THR A 68 3.79 -9.90 1.47
CA THR A 68 5.08 -9.58 2.08
C THR A 68 5.16 -8.18 2.68
N SER A 69 4.26 -7.27 2.34
CA SER A 69 4.37 -5.86 2.75
C SER A 69 3.00 -5.27 3.11
N HIS A 70 2.28 -5.90 4.04
CA HIS A 70 0.95 -5.43 4.47
C HIS A 70 0.98 -3.97 4.93
N LYS A 71 2.00 -3.57 5.69
CA LYS A 71 2.16 -2.19 6.15
C LYS A 71 2.29 -1.20 5.00
N ALA A 72 3.13 -1.50 4.01
CA ALA A 72 3.32 -0.61 2.87
C ALA A 72 2.08 -0.59 1.96
N ALA A 73 1.38 -1.72 1.83
CA ALA A 73 0.13 -1.82 1.08
C ALA A 73 -0.95 -0.90 1.67
N VAL A 74 -1.14 -0.87 2.99
CA VAL A 74 -2.11 0.04 3.64
C VAL A 74 -1.82 1.50 3.34
N ILE A 75 -0.54 1.90 3.40
CA ILE A 75 -0.15 3.28 3.07
C ILE A 75 -0.44 3.59 1.59
N HIS A 76 -0.18 2.63 0.69
CA HIS A 76 -0.41 2.79 -0.75
C HIS A 76 -1.89 2.89 -1.09
N ASP A 77 -2.71 1.99 -0.55
CA ASP A 77 -4.17 1.99 -0.71
C ASP A 77 -4.77 3.30 -0.18
N TRP A 78 -4.30 3.78 0.99
CA TRP A 78 -4.77 5.05 1.54
C TRP A 78 -4.40 6.24 0.65
N LEU A 79 -3.18 6.29 0.10
CA LEU A 79 -2.76 7.33 -0.85
C LEU A 79 -3.55 7.25 -2.16
N TYR A 80 -3.97 6.06 -2.57
CA TYR A 80 -4.86 5.83 -3.71
C TYR A 80 -6.27 6.38 -3.48
N HIS A 81 -6.73 6.53 -2.24
CA HIS A 81 -7.99 7.21 -1.95
C HIS A 81 -7.85 8.72 -1.73
N HIS A 82 -6.62 9.21 -1.51
CA HIS A 82 -6.32 10.61 -1.17
C HIS A 82 -5.46 11.27 -2.24
N HIS A 83 -6.02 11.39 -3.44
CA HIS A 83 -5.37 11.95 -4.64
C HIS A 83 -4.83 13.37 -4.46
N GLU A 84 -5.35 14.12 -3.49
CA GLU A 84 -4.89 15.46 -3.13
C GLU A 84 -3.55 15.46 -2.39
N VAL A 85 -3.12 14.31 -1.85
CA VAL A 85 -1.84 14.19 -1.12
C VAL A 85 -0.66 14.07 -2.07
N CYS A 86 -0.80 13.28 -3.15
CA CYS A 86 0.23 13.12 -4.17
C CYS A 86 -0.31 12.48 -5.46
N ASP A 87 0.51 12.47 -6.51
CA ASP A 87 0.24 11.74 -7.75
C ASP A 87 0.59 10.24 -7.66
N GLU A 88 0.09 9.46 -8.61
CA GLU A 88 0.29 8.01 -8.70
C GLU A 88 1.78 7.63 -8.63
N ALA A 89 2.63 8.37 -9.35
CA ALA A 89 4.06 8.09 -9.39
C ALA A 89 4.70 8.28 -8.01
N THR A 90 4.29 9.30 -7.26
CA THR A 90 4.77 9.51 -5.89
C THR A 90 4.23 8.44 -4.95
N ALA A 91 2.95 8.06 -5.04
CA ALA A 91 2.38 6.98 -4.25
C ALA A 91 3.14 5.65 -4.45
N ASN A 92 3.45 5.30 -5.70
CA ASN A 92 4.24 4.11 -6.04
C ASN A 92 5.67 4.18 -5.48
N ARG A 93 6.30 5.37 -5.44
CA ARG A 93 7.61 5.54 -4.81
C ARG A 93 7.54 5.42 -3.29
N VAL A 94 6.48 5.93 -2.66
CA VAL A 94 6.22 5.78 -1.22
C VAL A 94 6.00 4.32 -0.86
N LEU A 95 5.30 3.53 -1.68
CA LEU A 95 5.18 2.07 -1.48
C LEU A 95 6.55 1.38 -1.45
N ARG A 96 7.45 1.75 -2.36
CA ARG A 96 8.82 1.22 -2.40
C ARG A 96 9.63 1.62 -1.16
N GLU A 97 9.50 2.87 -0.72
CA GLU A 97 10.14 3.41 0.49
C GLU A 97 9.63 2.70 1.76
N ALA A 98 8.31 2.55 1.90
CA ALA A 98 7.69 1.88 3.02
C ALA A 98 8.06 0.39 3.07
N SER A 99 8.16 -0.27 1.91
CA SER A 99 8.64 -1.66 1.82
C SER A 99 10.11 -1.78 2.21
N GLU A 100 10.94 -0.75 1.98
CA GLU A 100 12.32 -0.72 2.48
C GLU A 100 12.37 -0.60 3.99
N ALA A 101 11.52 0.26 4.57
CA ALA A 101 11.39 0.42 6.01
C ALA A 101 10.87 -0.86 6.71
N ASP A 102 10.10 -1.70 6.01
CA ASP A 102 9.64 -3.00 6.51
C ASP A 102 10.68 -4.13 6.32
N GLY A 103 11.86 -3.82 5.79
CA GLY A 103 12.97 -4.76 5.63
C GLY A 103 12.89 -5.66 4.39
N ILE A 104 12.05 -5.31 3.41
CA ILE A 104 11.91 -6.11 2.19
C ILE A 104 13.18 -6.02 1.31
N PRO A 105 13.73 -7.16 0.84
CA PRO A 105 14.93 -7.17 0.00
C PRO A 105 14.76 -6.34 -1.29
N ALA A 106 15.85 -5.69 -1.73
CA ALA A 106 15.82 -4.74 -2.85
C ALA A 106 15.26 -5.33 -4.17
N TRP A 107 15.60 -6.59 -4.50
CA TRP A 107 15.08 -7.25 -5.70
C TRP A 107 13.56 -7.43 -5.65
N ARG A 108 13.01 -7.67 -4.45
CA ARG A 108 11.58 -7.87 -4.23
C ARG A 108 10.82 -6.55 -4.31
N ARG A 109 11.37 -5.50 -3.70
CA ARG A 109 10.85 -4.13 -3.79
C ARG A 109 10.83 -3.60 -5.23
N LEU A 110 11.86 -3.92 -6.02
CA LEU A 110 11.90 -3.53 -7.42
C LEU A 110 10.78 -4.18 -8.24
N GLY A 111 10.51 -5.47 -8.01
CA GLY A 111 9.40 -6.16 -8.67
C GLY A 111 8.03 -5.62 -8.30
N ILE A 112 7.80 -5.31 -7.02
CA ILE A 112 6.57 -4.63 -6.55
C ILE A 112 6.42 -3.27 -7.26
N TYR A 113 7.47 -2.45 -7.26
CA TYR A 113 7.47 -1.12 -7.87
C TYR A 113 7.18 -1.15 -9.38
N LEU A 114 7.77 -2.09 -10.12
CA LEU A 114 7.51 -2.26 -11.54
C LEU A 114 6.07 -2.76 -11.78
N GLY A 115 5.56 -3.64 -10.94
CA GLY A 115 4.18 -4.13 -11.01
C GLY A 115 3.16 -3.01 -10.91
N VAL A 116 3.30 -2.13 -9.90
CA VAL A 116 2.38 -1.00 -9.72
C VAL A 116 2.55 0.08 -10.80
N GLN A 117 3.75 0.29 -11.35
CA GLN A 117 3.91 1.22 -12.47
C GLN A 117 3.22 0.74 -13.75
N ILE A 118 3.20 -0.57 -14.02
CA ILE A 118 2.60 -1.13 -15.24
C ILE A 118 1.08 -1.26 -15.08
N GLY A 119 0.61 -1.61 -13.89
CA GLY A 119 -0.81 -1.91 -13.63
C GLY A 119 -1.61 -0.84 -12.89
N GLY A 120 -0.97 0.19 -12.33
CA GLY A 120 -1.61 1.17 -11.44
C GLY A 120 -2.45 2.22 -12.16
N THR A 121 -2.00 2.71 -13.32
CA THR A 121 -2.62 3.86 -13.99
C THR A 121 -4.11 3.70 -14.32
N PRO A 122 -4.60 2.53 -14.77
CA PRO A 122 -6.03 2.33 -14.93
C PRO A 122 -6.80 2.35 -13.59
N SER A 123 -6.24 1.79 -12.52
CA SER A 123 -6.85 1.77 -11.19
C SER A 123 -6.89 3.18 -10.58
N TRP A 124 -5.78 3.91 -10.65
CA TRP A 124 -5.68 5.28 -10.14
C TRP A 124 -6.71 6.20 -10.79
N ARG A 125 -6.92 6.07 -12.11
CA ARG A 125 -7.94 6.87 -12.81
C ARG A 125 -9.38 6.49 -12.46
N ALA A 126 -9.62 5.25 -12.03
CA ALA A 126 -10.94 4.79 -11.63
C ALA A 126 -11.31 5.24 -10.20
N ASP A 127 -10.31 5.34 -9.31
CA ASP A 127 -10.49 5.77 -7.91
C ASP A 127 -10.36 7.29 -7.71
N GLY A 128 -9.83 8.01 -8.70
CA GLY A 128 -9.71 9.47 -8.65
C GLY A 128 -11.07 10.21 -8.73
N PRO A 129 -11.15 11.45 -8.22
CA PRO A 129 -12.37 12.23 -8.29
C PRO A 129 -12.80 12.45 -9.76
N ALA A 130 -14.09 12.27 -10.02
CA ALA A 130 -14.72 12.55 -11.32
C ALA A 130 -14.58 14.01 -11.74
#